data_AF-A0A961X2P2-F1
#
_entry.id   AF-A0A961X2P2-F1
#
_cell.length_a   1.000
_cell.length_b   1.000
_cell.length_c   1.000
_cell.angle_alpha   90.00
_cell.angle_beta   90.00
_cell.angle_gamma   90.00
#
_symmetry.space_group_name_H-M   'P 1'
#
loop_
_entity.id
_entity.type
_entity.pdbx_description
1 polymer ?
#
loop_
_entity_poly.entity_id
_entity_poly.type
_entity_poly.pdbx_seq_one_letter_code
_entity_poly.pdbx_strand_id
1 'polypeptide(L)'
;MTEAGITPPASLAELRARIVRRDIRLGRQAETVLRYVVENPEDAAFGTCKSIAQSCKVSGATVDRLAGSLGFSRFADFRDLFRQSLHSNSNDGPAGSNGPLARLRRGRHR
;
A
#
# COMPACT_ATOMS: atom_id res chain seq x y z
N MET A 1 -9.69 -17.93 19.42
CA MET A 1 -10.24 -17.35 18.18
C MET A 1 -10.29 -15.85 18.41
N THR A 2 -9.31 -15.09 17.92
CA THR A 2 -9.19 -13.65 18.25
C THR A 2 -9.85 -12.83 17.15
N GLU A 3 -11.13 -12.55 17.35
CA GLU A 3 -11.88 -11.47 16.70
C GLU A 3 -11.47 -10.14 17.33
N ALA A 4 -10.67 -9.37 16.60
CA ALA A 4 -10.78 -7.93 16.57
C ALA A 4 -10.71 -7.59 15.09
N GLY A 5 -11.65 -6.82 14.57
CA GLY A 5 -11.67 -6.39 13.17
C GLY A 5 -10.45 -5.54 12.85
N ILE A 6 -9.29 -6.18 12.64
CA ILE A 6 -8.09 -5.53 12.15
C ILE A 6 -8.36 -5.29 10.68
N THR A 7 -9.11 -4.22 10.41
CA THR A 7 -9.35 -3.79 9.05
C THR A 7 -8.00 -3.35 8.49
N PRO A 8 -7.58 -3.90 7.35
CA PRO A 8 -6.35 -3.48 6.71
C PRO A 8 -6.41 -1.96 6.47
N PRO A 9 -5.33 -1.22 6.74
CA PRO A 9 -5.29 0.21 6.47
C PRO A 9 -5.60 0.45 4.99
N ALA A 10 -6.43 1.44 4.68
CA ALA A 10 -6.81 1.73 3.29
C ALA A 10 -5.71 2.47 2.51
N SER A 11 -4.70 3.02 3.21
CA SER A 11 -3.65 3.84 2.59
C SER A 11 -2.36 3.86 3.42
N LEU A 12 -1.24 4.18 2.77
CA LEU A 12 0.08 4.30 3.42
C LEU A 12 0.08 5.35 4.53
N ALA A 13 -0.65 6.46 4.34
CA ALA A 13 -0.83 7.49 5.37
C ALA A 13 -1.50 6.93 6.64
N GLU A 14 -2.52 6.09 6.48
CA GLU A 14 -3.20 5.45 7.62
C GLU A 14 -2.32 4.40 8.29
N LEU A 15 -1.60 3.60 7.50
CA LEU A 15 -0.60 2.66 8.02
C LEU A 15 0.45 3.40 8.86
N ARG A 16 1.01 4.50 8.35
CA ARG A 16 1.97 5.36 9.07
C ARG A 16 1.38 5.93 10.36
N ALA A 17 0.14 6.42 10.32
CA ALA A 17 -0.54 6.94 11.51
C ALA A 17 -0.72 5.86 12.59
N ARG A 18 -1.05 4.62 12.22
CA ARG A 18 -1.15 3.49 13.16
C ARG A 18 0.21 3.09 13.76
N ILE A 19 1.29 3.16 12.97
CA ILE A 19 2.66 2.92 13.47
C ILE A 19 3.03 3.98 14.51
N VAL A 20 2.79 5.27 14.22
CA VAL A 20 3.08 6.38 15.14
C VAL A 20 2.27 6.26 16.42
N ARG A 21 1.00 5.86 16.33
CA ARG A 21 0.12 5.59 17.48
C ARG A 21 0.52 4.35 18.28
N ARG A 22 1.51 3.57 17.80
CA ARG A 22 1.94 2.27 18.37
C ARG A 22 0.78 1.30 18.57
N ASP A 23 -0.21 1.39 17.71
CA ASP A 23 -1.42 0.55 17.74
C ASP A 23 -1.09 -0.89 17.30
N ILE A 24 -0.03 -1.04 16.52
CA ILE A 24 0.41 -2.32 15.95
C ILE A 24 1.58 -2.85 16.76
N ARG A 25 1.41 -4.02 17.39
CA ARG A 25 2.50 -4.72 18.09
C ARG A 25 3.22 -5.67 17.15
N LEU A 26 4.42 -5.27 16.72
CA LEU A 26 5.27 -6.04 15.82
C LEU A 26 6.56 -6.46 16.56
N GLY A 27 7.12 -7.62 16.19
CA GLY A 27 8.46 -8.00 16.63
C GLY A 27 9.54 -7.19 15.90
N ARG A 28 10.79 -7.20 16.40
CA ARG A 28 11.94 -6.49 15.79
C ARG A 28 12.06 -6.67 14.28
N GLN A 29 11.90 -7.90 13.80
CA GLN A 29 12.06 -8.22 12.38
C GLN A 29 10.92 -7.65 11.53
N ALA A 30 9.68 -7.73 12.02
CA ALA A 30 8.51 -7.17 11.33
C ALA A 30 8.57 -5.63 11.32
N GLU A 31 8.96 -5.00 12.43
CA GLU A 31 9.20 -3.55 12.46
C GLU A 31 10.29 -3.12 11.47
N THR A 32 11.37 -3.91 11.34
CA THR A 32 12.44 -3.65 10.37
C THR A 32 11.91 -3.67 8.93
N VAL A 33 11.12 -4.69 8.57
CA VAL A 33 10.48 -4.77 7.25
C VAL A 33 9.56 -3.59 7.01
N LEU A 34 8.72 -3.27 7.99
CA LEU A 34 7.75 -2.17 7.89
C LEU A 34 8.43 -0.83 7.66
N ARG A 35 9.51 -0.57 8.39
CA ARG A 35 10.29 0.65 8.24
C ARG A 35 10.92 0.72 6.85
N TYR A 36 11.53 -0.37 6.39
CA TYR A 36 12.14 -0.45 5.07
C TYR A 36 11.17 -0.10 3.93
N VAL A 37 9.96 -0.69 3.95
CA VAL A 37 8.95 -0.45 2.90
C VAL A 37 8.29 0.93 3.01
N VAL A 38 8.23 1.50 4.21
CA VAL A 38 7.72 2.87 4.43
C VAL A 38 8.72 3.91 3.92
N GLU A 39 10.02 3.63 4.07
CA GLU A 39 11.13 4.44 3.53
C GLU A 39 11.26 4.26 2.02
N ASN A 40 11.02 3.05 1.50
CA ASN A 40 11.16 2.69 0.09
C ASN A 40 9.84 2.11 -0.47
N PRO A 41 8.81 2.96 -0.69
CA PRO A 41 7.50 2.48 -1.15
C PRO A 41 7.53 1.91 -2.57
N GLU A 42 8.49 2.33 -3.41
CA GLU A 42 8.71 1.77 -4.75
C GLU A 42 9.15 0.30 -4.69
N ASP A 43 10.11 -0.04 -3.84
CA ASP A 43 10.59 -1.41 -3.68
C ASP A 43 9.47 -2.30 -3.12
N ALA A 44 8.62 -1.76 -2.24
CA ALA A 44 7.45 -2.46 -1.75
C ALA A 44 6.38 -2.70 -2.83
N ALA A 45 6.19 -1.75 -3.75
CA ALA A 45 5.16 -1.78 -4.79
C ALA A 45 5.55 -2.64 -6.01
N PHE A 46 6.83 -2.65 -6.37
CA PHE A 46 7.36 -3.37 -7.53
C PHE A 46 8.10 -4.66 -7.15
N GLY A 47 8.65 -4.71 -5.94
CA GLY A 47 9.36 -5.87 -5.42
C GLY A 47 8.44 -7.04 -5.06
N THR A 48 9.08 -8.17 -4.79
CA THR A 48 8.40 -9.39 -4.34
C THR A 48 8.60 -9.59 -2.84
N CYS A 49 7.75 -10.40 -2.21
CA CYS A 49 7.92 -10.80 -0.81
C CYS A 49 9.35 -11.30 -0.54
N LYS A 50 9.94 -12.07 -1.47
CA LYS A 50 11.29 -12.61 -1.34
C LYS A 50 12.37 -11.53 -1.44
N SER A 51 12.25 -10.58 -2.38
CA SER A 51 13.20 -9.45 -2.49
C SER A 51 13.18 -8.59 -1.24
N ILE A 52 12.00 -8.20 -0.76
CA ILE A 52 11.87 -7.37 0.45
C ILE A 52 12.43 -8.10 1.67
N ALA A 53 12.11 -9.39 1.81
CA ALA A 53 12.65 -10.22 2.88
C ALA A 53 14.19 -10.25 2.85
N GLN A 54 14.78 -10.40 1.66
CA GLN A 54 16.23 -10.42 1.47
C GLN A 54 16.87 -9.06 1.78
N SER A 55 16.30 -7.95 1.33
CA SER A 55 16.76 -6.59 1.66
C SER A 55 16.76 -6.35 3.17
N CYS A 56 15.76 -6.88 3.87
CA CYS A 56 15.64 -6.76 5.33
C CYS A 56 16.40 -7.86 6.10
N LYS A 57 17.06 -8.82 5.42
CA LYS A 57 17.69 -10.01 6.01
C LYS A 57 16.75 -10.84 6.89
N VAL A 58 15.48 -10.94 6.52
CA VAL A 58 14.45 -11.74 7.21
C VAL A 58 13.94 -12.89 6.33
N SER A 59 13.19 -13.81 6.91
CA SER A 59 12.51 -14.87 6.15
C SER A 59 11.18 -14.39 5.56
N GLY A 60 10.74 -14.97 4.44
CA GLY A 60 9.43 -14.66 3.83
C GLY A 60 8.25 -14.88 4.79
N ALA A 61 8.34 -15.85 5.70
CA ALA A 61 7.37 -16.07 6.76
C ALA A 61 7.22 -14.86 7.72
N THR A 62 8.27 -14.06 7.91
CA THR A 62 8.20 -12.82 8.70
C THR A 62 7.39 -11.75 7.98
N VAL A 63 7.53 -11.64 6.66
CA VAL A 63 6.76 -10.71 5.82
C VAL A 63 5.28 -11.10 5.82
N ASP A 64 4.99 -12.40 5.75
CA ASP A 64 3.62 -12.91 5.83
C ASP A 64 2.99 -12.64 7.22
N ARG A 65 3.75 -12.87 8.30
CA ARG A 65 3.33 -12.52 9.67
C ARG A 65 3.09 -11.02 9.86
N LEU A 66 3.90 -10.17 9.22
CA LEU A 66 3.68 -8.72 9.21
C LEU A 66 2.33 -8.40 8.54
N ALA A 67 2.07 -8.95 7.35
CA ALA A 67 0.81 -8.74 6.64
C ALA A 67 -0.39 -9.16 7.50
N GLY A 68 -0.33 -10.34 8.14
CA GLY A 68 -1.36 -10.81 9.06
C GLY A 68 -1.54 -9.91 10.30
N SER A 69 -0.45 -9.37 10.85
CA SER A 69 -0.49 -8.44 12.00
C SER A 69 -1.15 -7.09 11.65
N LEU A 70 -1.17 -6.74 10.37
CA LEU A 70 -1.80 -5.54 9.83
C LEU A 70 -3.24 -5.80 9.36
N GLY A 71 -3.73 -7.04 9.41
CA GLY A 71 -5.06 -7.43 8.94
C GLY A 71 -5.12 -7.83 7.46
N PHE A 72 -3.98 -7.92 6.77
CA PHE A 72 -3.94 -8.43 5.40
C PHE A 72 -3.93 -9.96 5.39
N SER A 73 -4.70 -10.54 4.47
CA SER A 73 -4.70 -11.99 4.26
C SER A 73 -3.54 -12.48 3.41
N ARG A 74 -2.97 -11.61 2.56
CA ARG A 74 -1.89 -11.95 1.62
C ARG A 74 -0.94 -10.77 1.44
N PHE A 75 0.30 -11.08 1.05
CA PHE A 75 1.27 -10.06 0.64
C PHE A 75 0.81 -9.22 -0.57
N ALA A 76 -0.04 -9.78 -1.44
CA ALA A 76 -0.56 -9.07 -2.60
C ALA A 76 -1.38 -7.83 -2.22
N ASP A 77 -2.28 -7.94 -1.24
CA ASP A 77 -3.05 -6.83 -0.69
C ASP A 77 -2.14 -5.78 -0.04
N PHE A 78 -1.13 -6.25 0.70
CA PHE A 78 -0.12 -5.37 1.29
C PHE A 78 0.62 -4.55 0.22
N ARG A 79 1.07 -5.21 -0.87
CA ARG A 79 1.73 -4.56 -2.00
C ARG A 79 0.81 -3.55 -2.70
N ASP A 80 -0.46 -3.87 -2.86
CA ASP A 80 -1.41 -3.01 -3.55
C ASP A 80 -1.58 -1.65 -2.86
N LEU A 81 -1.56 -1.63 -1.54
CA LEU A 81 -1.57 -0.40 -0.74
C LEU A 81 -0.42 0.54 -1.08
N PHE A 82 0.80 0.02 -1.29
CA PHE A 82 1.95 0.84 -1.72
C PHE A 82 1.76 1.35 -3.15
N ARG A 83 1.25 0.51 -4.06
CA ARG A 83 0.97 0.91 -5.45
C ARG A 83 -0.04 2.05 -5.51
N GLN A 84 -1.12 1.95 -4.73
CA GLN A 84 -2.13 3.00 -4.61
C GLN A 84 -1.53 4.29 -4.04
N SER A 85 -0.70 4.18 -2.99
CA SER A 85 -0.04 5.35 -2.42
C SER A 85 0.90 6.04 -3.42
N LEU A 86 1.66 5.29 -4.21
CA LEU A 86 2.53 5.87 -5.25
C LEU A 86 1.69 6.60 -6.30
N HIS A 87 0.55 6.01 -6.70
CA HIS A 87 -0.38 6.66 -7.63
C HIS A 87 -0.95 7.96 -7.05
N SER A 88 -1.36 7.97 -5.78
CA SER A 88 -1.84 9.18 -5.10
C SER A 88 -0.75 10.23 -4.90
N ASN A 89 0.49 9.83 -4.61
CA ASN A 89 1.61 10.76 -4.40
C ASN A 89 2.11 11.36 -5.72
N SER A 90 1.94 10.65 -6.85
CA SER A 90 2.17 11.16 -8.21
C SER A 90 0.99 11.98 -8.76
N ASN A 91 -0.16 11.99 -8.07
CA ASN A 91 -1.38 12.69 -8.46
C ASN A 91 -1.62 13.97 -7.63
N ASP A 92 -0.56 14.63 -7.16
CA ASP A 92 -0.62 16.09 -6.93
C ASP A 92 -0.67 16.81 -8.28
N GLY A 93 -1.81 16.64 -8.93
CA GLY A 93 -2.20 17.22 -10.20
C GLY A 93 -3.73 17.05 -10.26
N PRO A 94 -4.52 18.14 -10.18
CA PRO A 94 -5.97 18.03 -10.12
C PRO A 94 -6.51 17.64 -11.49
N ALA A 95 -6.60 16.34 -11.76
CA ALA A 95 -7.24 15.83 -12.96
C ALA A 95 -8.02 14.56 -12.62
N GLY A 96 -9.35 14.66 -12.61
CA GLY A 96 -10.19 13.49 -12.75
C GLY A 96 -11.43 13.47 -11.86
N SER A 97 -12.33 14.43 -12.02
CA SER A 97 -13.77 14.21 -11.81
C SER A 97 -14.59 15.29 -12.50
N ASN A 98 -14.94 15.07 -13.78
CA ASN A 98 -16.34 15.13 -14.25
C ASN A 98 -16.43 14.87 -15.77
N GLY A 99 -16.85 13.67 -16.16
CA GLY A 99 -17.77 13.54 -17.30
C GLY A 99 -19.18 13.97 -16.85
N PRO A 100 -20.13 14.34 -17.73
CA PRO A 100 -20.49 13.49 -18.87
C PRO A 100 -20.86 14.24 -20.18
N LEU A 101 -20.84 13.46 -21.29
CA LEU A 101 -21.71 13.52 -22.47
C LEU A 101 -22.46 14.84 -22.78
N ALA A 102 -22.05 15.56 -23.84
CA ALA A 102 -22.94 16.45 -24.58
C ALA A 102 -22.49 16.67 -26.05
N ARG A 103 -23.01 15.80 -26.92
CA ARG A 103 -23.54 16.08 -28.27
C ARG A 103 -23.31 17.51 -28.82
N LEU A 104 -22.51 17.65 -29.88
CA LEU A 104 -22.87 18.55 -30.98
C LEU A 104 -22.24 18.13 -32.32
N ARG A 105 -23.16 17.85 -33.25
CA ARG A 105 -22.97 17.72 -34.70
C ARG A 105 -22.62 19.10 -35.29
N ARG A 106 -21.65 19.17 -36.21
CA ARG A 106 -21.79 19.64 -37.61
C ARG A 106 -20.53 20.31 -38.17
N GLY A 107 -20.17 19.84 -39.38
CA GLY A 107 -19.68 20.63 -40.51
C GLY A 107 -18.21 21.07 -40.44
N ARG A 108 -17.46 21.12 -41.53
CA ARG A 108 -17.89 21.27 -42.91
C ARG A 108 -16.65 21.10 -43.80
N HIS A 109 -16.85 20.44 -44.93
CA HIS A 109 -15.99 20.47 -46.12
C HIS A 109 -15.40 21.86 -46.39
N ARG A 110 -14.12 21.95 -46.74
CA ARG A 110 -13.68 21.92 -48.14
C ARG A 110 -12.18 21.75 -48.26
#